data_AF-A0A8D8CR89-F1
#
_entry.id   AF-A0A8D8CR89-F1
#
_cell.length_a   1.000
_cell.length_b   1.000
_cell.length_c   1.000
_cell.angle_alpha   90.00
_cell.angle_beta   90.00
_cell.angle_gamma   90.00
#
_symmetry.space_group_name_H-M   'P 1'
#
loop_
_entity.id
_entity.type
_entity.pdbx_description
1 polymer ?
#
loop_
_entity_poly.entity_id
_entity_poly.type
_entity_poly.pdbx_seq_one_letter_code
_entity_poly.pdbx_strand_id
1 'polypeptide(L)'
;SKPTRDRVLIRMVEAIERWDLSAERNINYRSFEPILGLIRCYHTPACQHWAVWALANLTKVYPTKYCLLVEKERGIELLQELIEHPQPYSRLKDLANMVLMHCRNFNDSLDQCKKME
;
A
#
# COMPACT_ATOMS: atom_id res chain seq x y z
N SER A 1 -32.72 -9.93 -1.68
CA SER A 1 -32.31 -9.25 -0.42
C SER A 1 -31.08 -8.39 -0.69
N LYS A 2 -30.90 -7.28 0.03
CA LYS A 2 -29.66 -6.47 -0.06
C LYS A 2 -28.55 -7.16 0.74
N PRO A 3 -27.29 -7.16 0.29
CA PRO A 3 -26.19 -7.79 1.03
C PRO A 3 -25.91 -7.02 2.34
N THR A 4 -25.50 -7.73 3.39
CA THR A 4 -25.08 -7.12 4.66
C THR A 4 -23.69 -6.47 4.53
N ARG A 5 -23.39 -5.48 5.38
CA ARG A 5 -22.07 -4.82 5.42
C ARG A 5 -20.94 -5.85 5.54
N ASP A 6 -21.04 -6.78 6.50
CA ASP A 6 -19.99 -7.77 6.75
C ASP A 6 -19.77 -8.68 5.55
N ARG A 7 -20.86 -9.10 4.87
CA ARG A 7 -20.75 -9.92 3.66
C ARG A 7 -20.06 -9.18 2.52
N VAL A 8 -20.29 -7.87 2.39
CA VAL A 8 -19.61 -7.03 1.40
C VAL A 8 -18.13 -6.88 1.75
N LEU A 9 -17.80 -6.61 3.01
CA LEU A 9 -16.40 -6.43 3.45
C LEU A 9 -15.56 -7.70 3.27
N ILE A 10 -16.13 -8.87 3.58
CA ILE A 10 -15.47 -10.16 3.33
C ILE A 10 -15.18 -10.35 1.84
N ARG A 11 -16.21 -10.17 0.99
CA ARG A 11 -16.06 -10.31 -0.46
C ARG A 11 -15.09 -9.31 -1.07
N MET A 12 -15.01 -8.12 -0.49
CA MET A 12 -14.05 -7.10 -0.92
C MET A 12 -12.61 -7.59 -0.71
N VAL A 13 -12.28 -8.10 0.47
CA VAL A 13 -10.93 -8.66 0.75
C VAL A 13 -10.65 -9.88 -0.13
N GLU A 14 -11.63 -10.80 -0.27
CA GLU A 14 -11.50 -11.98 -1.15
C GLU A 14 -11.24 -11.61 -2.62
N ALA A 15 -11.81 -10.51 -3.10
CA ALA A 15 -11.59 -10.03 -4.46
C ALA A 15 -10.21 -9.37 -4.60
N ILE A 16 -9.80 -8.54 -3.64
CA ILE A 16 -8.50 -7.85 -3.64
C ILE A 16 -7.35 -8.85 -3.67
N GLU A 17 -7.41 -9.90 -2.86
CA GLU A 17 -6.36 -10.94 -2.80
C GLU A 17 -6.24 -11.77 -4.09
N ARG A 18 -7.22 -11.72 -4.99
CA ARG A 18 -7.16 -12.41 -6.29
C ARG A 18 -6.52 -11.56 -7.39
N TRP A 19 -6.31 -10.27 -7.15
CA TRP A 19 -5.71 -9.39 -8.14
C TRP A 19 -4.19 -9.59 -8.21
N ASP A 20 -3.65 -9.56 -9.43
CA ASP A 20 -2.21 -9.57 -9.62
C ASP A 20 -1.59 -8.24 -9.17
N LEU A 21 -0.67 -8.33 -8.20
CA LEU A 21 0.11 -7.21 -7.68
C LEU A 21 1.08 -6.61 -8.71
N SER A 22 1.42 -7.33 -9.76
CA SER A 22 2.33 -6.88 -10.83
C SER A 22 1.58 -6.25 -12.00
N ALA A 23 0.26 -6.35 -12.01
CA ALA A 23 -0.52 -5.88 -13.13
C ALA A 23 -0.53 -4.35 -13.16
N GLU A 24 -0.29 -3.80 -14.34
CA GLU A 24 -0.34 -2.37 -14.61
C GLU A 24 -1.74 -1.80 -14.43
N ARG A 25 -1.81 -0.50 -14.15
CA ARG A 25 -3.06 0.22 -13.93
C ARG A 25 -3.01 1.54 -14.68
N ASN A 26 -4.04 1.83 -15.47
CA ASN A 26 -4.21 3.14 -16.09
C ASN A 26 -4.71 4.16 -15.05
N ILE A 27 -3.87 4.46 -14.05
CA ILE A 27 -4.17 5.34 -12.92
C ILE A 27 -3.00 6.28 -12.69
N ASN A 28 -3.31 7.56 -12.50
CA ASN A 28 -2.34 8.63 -12.30
C ASN A 28 -2.63 9.37 -10.99
N TYR A 29 -2.08 8.86 -9.87
CA TYR A 29 -2.17 9.57 -8.59
C TYR A 29 -1.22 10.77 -8.56
N ARG A 30 -1.76 11.91 -8.10
CA ARG A 30 -1.00 13.14 -7.79
C ARG A 30 -0.73 13.30 -6.29
N SER A 31 -1.49 12.58 -5.47
CA SER A 31 -1.31 12.51 -4.02
C SER A 31 -1.82 11.15 -3.52
N PHE A 32 -1.19 10.66 -2.46
CA PHE A 32 -1.60 9.49 -1.70
C PHE A 32 -2.29 9.84 -0.38
N GLU A 33 -2.41 11.12 0.03
CA GLU A 33 -3.10 11.53 1.26
C GLU A 33 -4.46 10.82 1.47
N PRO A 34 -5.36 10.70 0.46
CA PRO A 34 -6.62 9.98 0.66
C PRO A 34 -6.43 8.47 0.90
N ILE A 35 -5.44 7.85 0.26
CA ILE A 35 -5.12 6.43 0.44
C ILE A 35 -4.44 6.20 1.79
N LEU A 36 -3.46 7.04 2.15
CA LEU A 36 -2.77 7.01 3.43
C LEU A 36 -3.73 7.25 4.59
N GLY A 37 -4.75 8.10 4.42
CA GLY A 37 -5.82 8.28 5.40
C GLY A 37 -6.57 6.98 5.74
N LEU A 38 -6.73 6.07 4.77
CA LEU A 38 -7.40 4.79 4.99
C LEU A 38 -6.55 3.80 5.80
N ILE A 39 -5.23 3.96 5.86
CA ILE A 39 -4.34 3.13 6.68
C ILE A 39 -4.71 3.20 8.16
N ARG A 40 -5.28 4.32 8.64
CA ARG A 40 -5.70 4.49 10.04
C ARG A 40 -7.15 4.06 10.31
N CYS A 41 -7.84 3.49 9.32
CA CYS A 41 -9.24 3.08 9.42
C CYS A 41 -9.42 1.73 10.15
N TYR A 42 -9.03 1.66 11.43
CA TYR A 42 -9.03 0.42 12.21
C TYR A 42 -10.42 -0.21 12.40
N HIS A 43 -11.48 0.60 12.42
CA HIS A 43 -12.86 0.09 12.54
C HIS A 43 -13.35 -0.61 11.26
N THR A 44 -12.64 -0.50 10.13
CA THR A 44 -12.95 -1.21 8.88
C THR A 44 -11.68 -1.78 8.23
N PRO A 45 -11.17 -2.94 8.69
CA PRO A 45 -9.89 -3.51 8.21
C PRO A 45 -9.82 -3.76 6.69
N ALA A 46 -10.96 -4.02 6.04
CA ALA A 46 -11.01 -4.17 4.58
C ALA A 46 -10.61 -2.88 3.83
N CYS A 47 -10.85 -1.69 4.41
CA CYS A 47 -10.39 -0.42 3.84
C CYS A 47 -8.87 -0.29 3.95
N GLN A 48 -8.30 -0.64 5.10
CA GLN A 48 -6.84 -0.68 5.28
C GLN A 48 -6.23 -1.66 4.28
N HIS A 49 -6.83 -2.84 4.12
CA HIS A 49 -6.38 -3.87 3.18
C HIS A 49 -6.34 -3.38 1.74
N TRP A 50 -7.41 -2.76 1.28
CA TRP A 50 -7.44 -2.16 -0.04
C TRP A 50 -6.36 -1.09 -0.21
N ALA A 51 -6.21 -0.20 0.77
CA ALA A 51 -5.25 0.91 0.69
C ALA A 51 -3.80 0.41 0.62
N VAL A 52 -3.43 -0.52 1.48
CA VAL A 52 -2.07 -1.08 1.53
C VAL A 52 -1.80 -1.96 0.31
N TRP A 53 -2.78 -2.75 -0.16
CA TRP A 53 -2.67 -3.49 -1.41
C TRP A 53 -2.42 -2.56 -2.61
N ALA A 54 -3.15 -1.45 -2.69
CA ALA A 54 -2.99 -0.47 -3.76
C ALA A 54 -1.59 0.15 -3.75
N LEU A 55 -1.08 0.54 -2.57
CA LEU A 55 0.30 1.03 -2.42
C LEU A 55 1.32 -0.04 -2.81
N ALA A 56 1.10 -1.31 -2.46
CA ALA A 56 2.00 -2.41 -2.81
C ALA A 56 2.07 -2.61 -4.32
N ASN A 57 0.94 -2.61 -5.03
CA ASN A 57 0.90 -2.66 -6.49
C ASN A 57 1.58 -1.44 -7.13
N LEU A 58 1.22 -0.23 -6.72
CA LEU A 58 1.73 1.01 -7.33
C LEU A 58 3.24 1.17 -7.15
N THR A 59 3.77 0.90 -5.97
CA THR A 59 5.21 0.95 -5.70
C THR A 59 5.98 -0.18 -6.39
N LYS A 60 5.34 -1.33 -6.64
CA LYS A 60 5.95 -2.42 -7.42
C LYS A 60 6.08 -2.07 -8.90
N VAL A 61 5.00 -1.57 -9.49
CA VAL A 61 4.89 -1.40 -10.95
C VAL A 61 5.51 -0.10 -11.42
N TYR A 62 5.37 0.99 -10.63
CA TYR A 62 5.92 2.30 -10.98
C TYR A 62 6.74 2.89 -9.82
N PRO A 63 7.84 2.22 -9.41
CA PRO A 63 8.61 2.59 -8.23
C PRO A 63 9.12 4.02 -8.28
N THR A 64 9.63 4.47 -9.43
CA THR A 64 10.18 5.83 -9.60
C THR A 64 9.23 6.92 -9.17
N LYS A 65 7.95 6.79 -9.50
CA LYS A 65 6.96 7.80 -9.16
C LYS A 65 6.38 7.58 -7.77
N TYR A 66 5.96 6.35 -7.49
CA TYR A 66 5.12 6.10 -6.33
C TYR A 66 5.90 5.83 -5.05
N CYS A 67 7.15 5.35 -5.12
CA CYS A 67 8.02 5.32 -3.93
C CYS A 67 8.36 6.74 -3.46
N LEU A 68 8.70 7.65 -4.40
CA LEU A 68 8.91 9.07 -4.09
C LEU A 68 7.67 9.72 -3.46
N LEU A 69 6.48 9.39 -3.97
CA LEU A 69 5.25 9.96 -3.44
C LEU A 69 4.92 9.43 -2.03
N VAL A 70 5.14 8.14 -1.77
CA VAL A 70 5.02 7.54 -0.43
C VAL A 70 5.94 8.25 0.56
N GLU A 71 7.22 8.44 0.21
CA GLU A 71 8.19 9.10 1.08
C GLU A 71 7.83 10.57 1.32
N LYS A 72 7.52 11.32 0.26
CA LYS A 72 7.14 12.74 0.34
C LYS A 72 5.93 12.99 1.25
N GLU A 73 4.98 12.07 1.28
CA GLU A 73 3.75 12.19 2.06
C GLU A 73 3.78 11.41 3.37
N ARG A 74 4.98 11.09 3.89
CA ARG A 74 5.20 10.42 5.19
C ARG A 74 4.52 9.06 5.30
N GLY A 75 4.36 8.38 4.17
CA GLY A 75 3.75 7.06 4.10
C GLY A 75 4.62 5.97 4.73
N ILE A 76 5.96 6.16 4.76
CA ILE A 76 6.89 5.20 5.37
C ILE A 76 6.60 5.05 6.86
N GLU A 77 6.50 6.16 7.60
CA GLU A 77 6.23 6.15 9.04
C GLU A 77 4.84 5.58 9.33
N LEU A 78 3.83 5.94 8.53
CA LEU A 78 2.48 5.41 8.68
C LEU A 78 2.41 3.88 8.50
N LEU A 79 3.20 3.33 7.56
CA LEU A 79 3.27 1.89 7.32
C LEU A 79 4.01 1.17 8.45
N GLN A 80 5.07 1.78 9.01
CA GLN A 80 5.75 1.25 10.20
C GLN A 80 4.82 1.21 11.41
N GLU A 81 4.10 2.30 11.69
CA GLU A 81 3.07 2.37 12.74
C GLU A 81 2.02 1.25 12.56
N LEU A 82 1.56 1.03 11.32
CA LEU A 82 0.58 -0.02 11.00
C LEU A 82 1.14 -1.43 11.30
N ILE A 83 2.41 -1.69 10.99
CA ILE A 83 3.06 -3.00 11.21
C ILE A 83 3.20 -3.29 12.70
N GLU A 84 3.53 -2.29 13.51
CA GLU A 84 3.70 -2.43 14.95
C GLU A 84 2.34 -2.57 15.68
N HIS A 85 1.27 -2.01 15.12
CA HIS A 85 -0.05 -2.04 15.73
C HIS A 85 -0.58 -3.49 15.91
N PRO A 86 -1.20 -3.85 17.06
CA PRO A 86 -1.65 -5.22 17.32
C PRO A 86 -2.90 -5.64 16.52
N GLN A 87 -3.73 -4.69 16.10
CA GLN A 87 -5.02 -4.98 15.47
C GLN A 87 -4.97 -5.46 14.00
N PRO A 88 -4.11 -4.92 13.10
CA PRO A 88 -3.91 -5.46 11.76
C PRO A 88 -3.53 -6.95 11.75
N TYR A 89 -4.16 -7.72 10.87
CA TYR A 89 -3.84 -9.13 10.65
C TYR A 89 -2.56 -9.30 9.82
N SER A 90 -1.93 -10.48 9.91
CA SER A 90 -0.62 -10.78 9.30
C SER A 90 -0.53 -10.35 7.84
N ARG A 91 -1.50 -10.76 7.01
CA ARG A 91 -1.47 -10.45 5.58
C ARG A 91 -1.47 -8.95 5.27
N LEU A 92 -2.14 -8.13 6.09
CA LEU A 92 -2.09 -6.68 5.95
C LEU A 92 -0.68 -6.14 6.24
N LYS A 93 -0.02 -6.66 7.27
CA LYS A 93 1.36 -6.31 7.62
C LYS A 93 2.35 -6.78 6.56
N ASP A 94 2.11 -7.93 5.93
CA ASP A 94 2.94 -8.43 4.83
C ASP A 94 2.91 -7.48 3.62
N LEU A 95 1.72 -7.00 3.25
CA LEU A 95 1.57 -5.99 2.20
C LEU A 95 2.26 -4.67 2.56
N ALA A 96 2.17 -4.23 3.81
CA ALA A 96 2.84 -3.01 4.28
C ALA A 96 4.37 -3.15 4.20
N ASN A 97 4.91 -4.30 4.65
CA ASN A 97 6.33 -4.61 4.52
C ASN A 97 6.79 -4.64 3.06
N MET A 98 5.95 -5.13 2.14
CA MET A 98 6.24 -5.13 0.71
C MET A 98 6.37 -3.69 0.17
N VAL A 99 5.49 -2.77 0.55
CA VAL A 99 5.62 -1.34 0.19
C VAL A 99 6.94 -0.77 0.69
N LEU A 100 7.27 -0.99 1.97
CA LEU A 100 8.52 -0.52 2.57
C LEU A 100 9.76 -1.12 1.90
N MET A 101 9.68 -2.37 1.44
CA MET A 101 10.76 -3.01 0.67
C MET A 101 10.93 -2.37 -0.71
N HIS A 102 9.84 -2.11 -1.44
CA HIS A 102 9.92 -1.44 -2.73
C HIS A 102 10.52 -0.03 -2.62
N CYS A 103 10.12 0.74 -1.61
CA CYS A 103 10.70 2.07 -1.36
C CYS A 103 12.19 2.01 -1.03
N ARG A 104 12.61 1.05 -0.18
CA ARG A 104 14.04 0.84 0.14
C ARG A 104 14.85 0.49 -1.11
N ASN A 105 14.40 -0.50 -1.87
CA ASN A 105 15.10 -0.93 -3.10
C ASN A 105 15.22 0.22 -4.12
N PHE A 106 14.18 1.05 -4.22
CA PHE A 106 14.20 2.23 -5.08
C PHE A 106 15.24 3.27 -4.62
N ASN A 107 15.28 3.59 -3.32
CA ASN A 107 16.25 4.55 -2.78
C ASN A 107 17.69 4.05 -2.92
N ASP A 108 17.94 2.76 -2.67
CA ASP A 108 19.26 2.15 -2.89
C ASP A 108 19.70 2.24 -4.36
N SER A 109 18.76 2.11 -5.30
CA SER A 109 19.02 2.24 -6.74
C SER A 109 19.33 3.68 -7.12
N LEU A 110 18.60 4.66 -6.57
CA LEU A 110 18.86 6.08 -6.80
C LEU A 110 20.24 6.51 -6.29
N ASP A 111 20.63 6.04 -5.11
CA ASP A 111 21.91 6.39 -4.51
C ASP A 111 23.10 5.78 -5.26
N GLN A 112 22.93 4.62 -5.87
CA GLN A 112 23.93 4.05 -6.78
C GLN A 112 24.10 4.90 -8.05
N CYS A 113 23.01 5.36 -8.66
CA CYS A 113 23.07 6.23 -9.84
C CYS A 113 23.79 7.56 -9.55
N LYS A 114 23.51 8.20 -8.41
CA LYS A 114 24.15 9.47 -8.02
C LYS A 114 25.65 9.35 -7.75
N LYS A 115 26.15 8.15 -7.40
CA LYS A 115 27.59 7.92 -7.16
C LYS A 115 28.38 7.72 -8.44
N MET A 116 27.70 7.57 -9.59
CA MET A 116 28.31 7.39 -10.90
C MET A 116 28.40 8.69 -11.71
N GLU A 117 27.89 9.80 -11.18
CA GLU A 117 27.93 11.16 -11.73
C GLU A 117 29.01 12.00 -11.04
#